data_AF-A0A094D6K4-F1
#
_entry.id   AF-A0A094D6K4-F1
#
_cell.length_a   1.000
_cell.length_b   1.000
_cell.length_c   1.000
_cell.angle_alpha   90.00
_cell.angle_beta   90.00
_cell.angle_gamma   90.00
#
_symmetry.space_group_name_H-M   'P 1'
#
loop_
_entity.id
_entity.type
_entity.pdbx_description
1 polymer ?
#
loop_
_entity_poly.entity_id
_entity_poly.type
_entity_poly.pdbx_seq_one_letter_code
_entity_poly.pdbx_strand_id
1 'polypeptide(L)'
;MLYSTLRILALSVGVIGSVQALEQDQFDTPVNSEWLGSDTPTGAGGDEILQKEIPSYVFEYAPLVHLAEDEIHWPSLMDEHLLHTKPYVDYTPVPRKDQDPTLSNLRDINKYNHGRHLYLQSRDDVSTSPAWMLSAHNMPVPPPVTPGVNATDSASSDGKSKKSKKQKKINKTGGRSPAPAVLTVVEKDDGVILAFWFYFYSYNLGNSVFGVGFGDHVGDWEHSVMKFRNGVPETMFISQHTGGRTYTFGAMEKYGKRPVIYSAKGSHAMYATPGIQAYVLPFAILHDSTSKGPLWDPALNVLSYHYTSPDDHTDVGWKSIDVGVFAESEVSTTYFSPGNLTASLENPKAPTSWFFYAGCWGDKGYPSDDPRQYQAPIIGERKFVDGPFGPRYKGLGRPDVCIQGVCEVSTTIAPRLWLLNWLYNWAWVCGGFLALVLVGITGYTVGRHVKWGHTMLIRIRKGRKRTKVLEDVERSPLLSEATSEAEDGVEPSVVALDVDAGRAVTYGTINATVVEGSDRIG
;
A
#
# COMPACT_ATOMS: atom_id res chain seq x y z
N MET A 1 -15.07 -30.38 1.51
CA MET A 1 -14.54 -30.84 2.81
C MET A 1 -13.26 -31.69 2.70
N LEU A 2 -13.06 -32.51 1.64
CA LEU A 2 -11.81 -33.28 1.49
C LEU A 2 -10.53 -32.45 1.20
N TYR A 3 -10.65 -31.27 0.58
CA TYR A 3 -9.48 -30.43 0.27
C TYR A 3 -8.84 -29.78 1.49
N SER A 4 -9.63 -29.42 2.52
CA SER A 4 -9.10 -28.80 3.76
C SER A 4 -8.31 -29.80 4.61
N THR A 5 -8.73 -31.07 4.63
CA THR A 5 -8.05 -32.13 5.40
C THR A 5 -6.72 -32.56 4.78
N LEU A 6 -6.60 -32.53 3.45
CA LEU A 6 -5.35 -32.82 2.74
C LEU A 6 -4.28 -31.75 2.93
N ARG A 7 -4.66 -30.45 3.01
CA ARG A 7 -3.74 -29.36 3.36
C ARG A 7 -3.20 -29.50 4.79
N ILE A 8 -4.06 -29.85 5.75
CA ILE A 8 -3.64 -30.04 7.16
C ILE A 8 -2.66 -31.21 7.28
N LEU A 9 -2.87 -32.30 6.53
CA LEU A 9 -1.95 -33.44 6.53
C LEU A 9 -0.60 -33.12 5.87
N ALA A 10 -0.58 -32.41 4.73
CA ALA A 10 0.67 -31.98 4.10
C ALA A 10 1.47 -31.00 4.99
N LEU A 11 0.78 -30.07 5.66
CA LEU A 11 1.39 -29.17 6.66
C LEU A 11 1.96 -29.94 7.84
N SER A 12 1.26 -30.98 8.34
CA SER A 12 1.75 -31.77 9.47
C SER A 12 2.99 -32.61 9.15
N VAL A 13 3.11 -33.16 7.93
CA VAL A 13 4.27 -33.96 7.53
C VAL A 13 5.49 -33.09 7.24
N GLY A 14 5.29 -31.91 6.63
CA GLY A 14 6.36 -30.92 6.44
C GLY A 14 6.91 -30.39 7.78
N VAL A 15 6.04 -30.12 8.74
CA VAL A 15 6.43 -29.68 10.09
C VAL A 15 7.19 -30.76 10.85
N ILE A 16 6.77 -32.03 10.77
CA ILE A 16 7.44 -33.14 11.50
C ILE A 16 8.84 -33.44 10.93
N GLY A 17 9.03 -33.36 9.61
CA GLY A 17 10.34 -33.54 8.99
C GLY A 17 11.37 -32.46 9.37
N SER A 18 10.91 -31.23 9.58
CA SER A 18 11.78 -30.11 9.96
C SER A 18 12.13 -30.10 11.46
N VAL A 19 11.23 -30.56 12.33
CA VAL A 19 11.43 -30.49 13.80
C VAL A 19 12.53 -31.43 14.30
N GLN A 20 12.75 -32.59 13.66
CA GLN A 20 13.81 -33.53 14.07
C GLN A 20 15.23 -33.14 13.65
N ALA A 21 15.39 -32.15 12.75
CA ALA A 21 16.71 -31.67 12.32
C ALA A 21 17.22 -30.47 13.14
N LEU A 22 16.44 -29.97 14.11
CA LEU A 22 16.63 -28.66 14.75
C LEU A 22 17.00 -28.70 16.24
N GLU A 23 17.21 -29.88 16.84
CA GLU A 23 17.67 -29.94 18.23
C GLU A 23 19.17 -29.66 18.32
N GLN A 24 19.47 -28.38 18.61
CA GLN A 24 20.53 -27.90 19.51
C GLN A 24 21.81 -27.29 18.91
N ASP A 25 22.10 -27.43 17.60
CA ASP A 25 23.34 -26.88 17.00
C ASP A 25 23.18 -25.51 16.29
N GLN A 26 21.95 -25.03 16.05
CA GLN A 26 21.69 -23.87 15.18
C GLN A 26 21.49 -22.52 15.91
N PHE A 27 21.46 -22.52 17.24
CA PHE A 27 21.20 -21.29 18.01
C PHE A 27 22.39 -20.31 18.00
N ASP A 28 23.63 -20.82 17.93
CA ASP A 28 24.84 -20.01 18.11
C ASP A 28 25.64 -19.76 16.82
N THR A 29 25.29 -20.39 15.70
CA THR A 29 25.99 -20.16 14.43
C THR A 29 25.31 -19.04 13.61
N PRO A 30 26.03 -17.97 13.26
CA PRO A 30 25.62 -17.05 12.21
C PRO A 30 25.52 -17.84 10.90
N VAL A 31 24.40 -17.73 10.19
CA VAL A 31 24.17 -18.45 8.91
C VAL A 31 25.28 -18.15 7.90
N ASN A 32 25.91 -16.98 8.01
CA ASN A 32 27.07 -16.58 7.21
C ASN A 32 28.22 -16.09 8.11
N SER A 33 28.79 -16.98 8.92
CA SER A 33 29.95 -16.68 9.79
C SER A 33 31.16 -16.12 9.03
N GLU A 34 31.29 -16.45 7.75
CA GLU A 34 32.27 -15.88 6.83
C GLU A 34 32.18 -14.34 6.69
N TRP A 35 31.00 -13.74 6.91
CA TRP A 35 30.81 -12.31 6.78
C TRP A 35 31.27 -11.52 8.01
N LEU A 36 31.50 -12.20 9.14
CA LEU A 36 31.91 -11.63 10.41
C LEU A 36 33.44 -11.55 10.59
N GLY A 37 34.21 -12.15 9.68
CA GLY A 37 35.66 -12.28 9.82
C GLY A 37 36.39 -10.93 9.72
N SER A 38 37.16 -10.59 10.76
CA SER A 38 38.00 -9.38 10.84
C SER A 38 39.39 -9.59 10.21
N ASP A 39 39.46 -9.94 8.93
CA ASP A 39 40.75 -9.83 8.24
C ASP A 39 40.92 -8.36 7.86
N THR A 40 41.62 -7.60 8.71
CA THR A 40 42.11 -6.26 8.36
C THR A 40 42.82 -6.31 7.01
N PRO A 41 42.46 -5.48 6.02
CA PRO A 41 43.21 -5.39 4.78
C PRO A 41 44.61 -4.85 5.09
N THR A 42 45.60 -5.73 5.18
CA THR A 42 47.01 -5.33 5.10
C THR A 42 47.30 -5.01 3.64
N GLY A 43 47.12 -3.76 3.22
CA GLY A 43 47.47 -3.36 1.87
C GLY A 43 47.09 -1.92 1.52
N ALA A 44 48.06 -1.02 1.67
CA ALA A 44 47.99 0.36 1.22
C ALA A 44 47.63 0.48 -0.27
N GLY A 45 46.65 1.31 -0.60
CA GLY A 45 46.45 1.83 -1.96
C GLY A 45 45.04 2.29 -2.30
N GLY A 46 44.78 3.60 -2.16
CA GLY A 46 43.75 4.35 -2.91
C GLY A 46 42.31 4.26 -2.39
N ASP A 47 41.77 5.39 -1.92
CA ASP A 47 40.38 5.61 -1.47
C ASP A 47 39.78 4.47 -0.64
N GLU A 48 40.31 4.28 0.57
CA GLU A 48 39.71 3.37 1.55
C GLU A 48 38.28 3.82 1.87
N ILE A 49 37.30 3.01 1.47
CA ILE A 49 35.94 3.08 1.98
C ILE A 49 36.02 2.79 3.48
N LEU A 50 36.04 3.84 4.30
CA LEU A 50 36.07 3.73 5.76
C LEU A 50 34.82 2.99 6.24
N GLN A 51 34.99 1.73 6.64
CA GLN A 51 33.96 0.98 7.35
C GLN A 51 33.72 1.64 8.71
N LYS A 52 32.45 1.82 9.06
CA LYS A 52 32.01 2.49 10.30
C LYS A 52 31.29 1.48 11.20
N GLU A 53 31.35 1.74 12.51
CA GLU A 53 30.51 1.04 13.49
C GLU A 53 29.10 1.63 13.47
N ILE A 54 28.09 0.80 13.75
CA ILE A 54 26.74 1.27 13.95
C ILE A 54 26.65 1.90 15.35
N PRO A 55 26.12 3.14 15.49
CA PRO A 55 25.99 3.74 16.80
C PRO A 55 25.14 2.89 17.74
N SER A 56 25.64 2.62 18.95
CA SER A 56 25.04 1.66 19.90
C SER A 56 23.58 1.97 20.26
N TYR A 57 23.16 3.23 20.23
CA TYR A 57 21.77 3.61 20.46
C TYR A 57 20.82 3.09 19.38
N VAL A 58 21.29 2.83 18.15
CA VAL A 58 20.46 2.24 17.10
C VAL A 58 20.00 0.84 17.51
N PHE A 59 20.87 0.05 18.13
CA PHE A 59 20.52 -1.26 18.70
C PHE A 59 19.74 -1.15 20.01
N GLU A 60 20.04 -0.18 20.87
CA GLU A 60 19.30 0.05 22.12
C GLU A 60 17.81 0.34 21.88
N TYR A 61 17.50 1.06 20.80
CA TYR A 61 16.14 1.42 20.38
C TYR A 61 15.64 0.61 19.18
N ALA A 62 16.29 -0.52 18.85
CA ALA A 62 15.87 -1.38 17.74
C ALA A 62 14.41 -1.81 17.91
N PRO A 63 13.63 -1.92 16.81
CA PRO A 63 12.24 -2.36 16.89
C PRO A 63 12.15 -3.81 17.38
N LEU A 64 11.03 -4.13 18.02
CA LEU A 64 10.56 -5.49 18.25
C LEU A 64 9.33 -5.71 17.39
N VAL A 65 9.24 -6.86 16.73
CA VAL A 65 8.16 -7.15 15.77
C VAL A 65 7.34 -8.30 16.28
N HIS A 66 6.07 -8.08 16.60
CA HIS A 66 5.12 -9.17 16.76
C HIS A 66 4.73 -9.67 15.37
N LEU A 67 4.98 -10.95 15.09
CA LEU A 67 4.41 -11.63 13.94
C LEU A 67 2.96 -12.03 14.27
N ALA A 68 2.12 -12.19 13.25
CA ALA A 68 0.77 -12.67 13.47
C ALA A 68 0.78 -14.07 14.10
N GLU A 69 -0.12 -14.32 15.04
CA GLU A 69 -0.26 -15.58 15.78
C GLU A 69 -0.49 -16.79 14.87
N ASP A 70 -1.14 -16.58 13.73
CA ASP A 70 -1.43 -17.57 12.71
C ASP A 70 -0.65 -17.32 11.40
N GLU A 71 0.51 -16.65 11.49
CA GLU A 71 1.46 -16.53 10.39
C GLU A 71 2.07 -17.89 10.03
N ILE A 72 2.31 -18.10 8.74
CA ILE A 72 3.00 -19.28 8.20
C ILE A 72 4.16 -18.92 7.25
N HIS A 73 4.26 -17.66 6.81
CA HIS A 73 5.35 -17.11 6.02
C HIS A 73 6.27 -16.33 6.95
N TRP A 74 7.30 -17.02 7.43
CA TRP A 74 8.24 -16.47 8.41
C TRP A 74 9.34 -15.65 7.71
N PRO A 75 10.11 -14.82 8.45
CA PRO A 75 11.25 -14.10 7.89
C PRO A 75 12.16 -15.02 7.07
N SER A 76 12.68 -14.55 5.94
CA SER A 76 13.37 -15.40 4.96
C SER A 76 14.83 -14.99 4.74
N LEU A 77 15.63 -15.99 4.38
CA LEU A 77 17.02 -15.82 3.97
C LEU A 77 17.07 -15.39 2.49
N MET A 78 17.76 -14.28 2.19
CA MET A 78 17.84 -13.76 0.82
C MET A 78 18.62 -14.68 -0.12
N ASP A 79 19.68 -15.31 0.37
CA ASP A 79 20.48 -16.29 -0.38
C ASP A 79 19.66 -17.57 -0.67
N GLU A 80 18.92 -18.09 0.31
CA GLU A 80 17.96 -19.20 0.10
C GLU A 80 16.92 -18.82 -0.98
N HIS A 81 16.36 -17.62 -0.92
CA HIS A 81 15.43 -17.12 -1.94
C HIS A 81 16.03 -17.12 -3.35
N LEU A 82 17.31 -16.75 -3.49
CA LEU A 82 18.01 -16.77 -4.79
C LEU A 82 18.24 -18.20 -5.33
N LEU A 83 18.36 -19.21 -4.47
CA LEU A 83 18.43 -20.61 -4.90
C LEU A 83 17.13 -21.08 -5.57
N HIS A 84 16.00 -20.53 -5.14
CA HIS A 84 14.67 -20.89 -5.61
C HIS A 84 14.10 -19.97 -6.69
N THR A 85 14.86 -18.97 -7.14
CA THR A 85 14.45 -18.04 -8.19
C THR A 85 15.42 -18.04 -9.38
N LYS A 86 14.96 -17.50 -10.51
CA LYS A 86 15.73 -17.33 -11.75
C LYS A 86 15.44 -15.94 -12.32
N PRO A 87 16.45 -15.25 -12.85
CA PRO A 87 16.25 -13.98 -13.51
C PRO A 87 15.56 -14.12 -14.87
N TYR A 88 14.52 -13.33 -15.08
CA TYR A 88 13.80 -13.17 -16.34
C TYR A 88 13.72 -11.68 -16.70
N VAL A 89 13.79 -11.37 -18.00
CA VAL A 89 13.32 -10.10 -18.54
C VAL A 89 11.90 -10.32 -19.01
N ASP A 90 10.94 -9.72 -18.31
CA ASP A 90 9.52 -10.05 -18.41
C ASP A 90 9.29 -11.56 -18.26
N TYR A 91 8.86 -12.24 -19.33
CA TYR A 91 8.63 -13.69 -19.36
C TYR A 91 9.72 -14.45 -20.13
N THR A 92 10.84 -13.79 -20.46
CA THR A 92 11.97 -14.40 -21.18
C THR A 92 13.14 -14.65 -20.23
N PRO A 93 13.64 -15.89 -20.09
CA PRO A 93 14.74 -16.18 -19.17
C PRO A 93 16.04 -15.51 -19.65
N VAL A 94 16.85 -15.02 -18.70
CA VAL A 94 18.20 -14.57 -19.03
C VAL A 94 19.10 -15.75 -19.44
N PRO A 95 20.23 -15.52 -20.14
CA PRO A 95 21.16 -16.58 -20.53
C PRO A 95 21.61 -17.45 -19.35
N ARG A 96 21.74 -18.77 -19.60
CA ARG A 96 22.03 -19.79 -18.58
C ARG A 96 23.22 -19.46 -17.66
N LYS A 97 24.27 -18.83 -18.17
CA LYS A 97 25.47 -18.45 -17.41
C LYS A 97 25.20 -17.43 -16.29
N ASP A 98 24.09 -16.71 -16.36
CA ASP A 98 23.69 -15.63 -15.46
C ASP A 98 22.39 -15.97 -14.70
N GLN A 99 21.95 -17.25 -14.69
CA GLN A 99 20.68 -17.68 -14.09
C GLN A 99 20.73 -17.98 -12.59
N ASP A 100 21.93 -18.12 -12.01
CA ASP A 100 22.14 -18.47 -10.60
C ASP A 100 22.94 -17.36 -9.89
N PRO A 101 22.40 -16.13 -9.79
CA PRO A 101 23.08 -15.05 -9.09
C PRO A 101 23.12 -15.29 -7.57
N THR A 102 24.11 -14.72 -6.91
CA THR A 102 24.29 -14.69 -5.47
C THR A 102 24.19 -13.25 -4.97
N LEU A 103 24.14 -13.07 -3.64
CA LEU A 103 24.11 -11.73 -3.06
C LEU A 103 25.33 -10.86 -3.43
N SER A 104 26.44 -11.50 -3.83
CA SER A 104 27.70 -10.84 -4.21
C SER A 104 27.73 -10.37 -5.67
N ASN A 105 26.90 -10.92 -6.56
CA ASN A 105 26.90 -10.59 -7.99
C ASN A 105 25.51 -10.24 -8.56
N LEU A 106 24.47 -10.17 -7.73
CA LEU A 106 23.10 -9.87 -8.18
C LEU A 106 22.95 -8.52 -8.91
N ARG A 107 23.82 -7.54 -8.65
CA ARG A 107 23.86 -6.29 -9.43
C ARG A 107 24.23 -6.53 -10.89
N ASP A 108 25.04 -7.54 -11.20
CA ASP A 108 25.62 -7.74 -12.53
C ASP A 108 24.55 -8.08 -13.57
N ILE A 109 23.45 -8.70 -13.15
CA ILE A 109 22.32 -8.99 -14.04
C ILE A 109 21.54 -7.74 -14.45
N ASN A 110 21.76 -6.57 -13.82
CA ASN A 110 21.22 -5.29 -14.30
C ASN A 110 21.70 -4.93 -15.72
N LYS A 111 22.76 -5.58 -16.24
CA LYS A 111 23.17 -5.47 -17.65
C LYS A 111 22.05 -5.83 -18.62
N TYR A 112 21.09 -6.66 -18.20
CA TYR A 112 19.90 -6.98 -18.98
C TYR A 112 18.85 -5.89 -18.85
N ASN A 113 18.48 -5.27 -19.97
CA ASN A 113 17.47 -4.22 -20.06
C ASN A 113 17.66 -3.07 -19.03
N HIS A 114 18.91 -2.78 -18.67
CA HIS A 114 19.26 -1.79 -17.64
C HIS A 114 18.56 -2.03 -16.28
N GLY A 115 18.24 -3.29 -15.94
CA GLY A 115 17.50 -3.62 -14.73
C GLY A 115 15.99 -3.33 -14.81
N ARG A 116 15.51 -2.82 -15.94
CA ARG A 116 14.08 -2.61 -16.18
C ARG A 116 13.45 -3.94 -16.54
N HIS A 117 12.26 -4.19 -16.00
CA HIS A 117 11.52 -5.43 -16.28
C HIS A 117 12.30 -6.71 -15.95
N LEU A 118 13.27 -6.64 -15.03
CA LEU A 118 13.94 -7.82 -14.48
C LEU A 118 13.12 -8.35 -13.30
N TYR A 119 12.95 -9.67 -13.26
CA TYR A 119 12.16 -10.39 -12.26
C TYR A 119 12.94 -11.62 -11.76
N LEU A 120 12.99 -11.83 -10.45
CA LEU A 120 13.48 -13.07 -9.84
C LEU A 120 12.35 -14.08 -9.74
N GLN A 121 12.04 -14.72 -10.87
CA GLN A 121 10.92 -15.63 -11.00
C GLN A 121 11.18 -16.97 -10.29
N SER A 122 10.20 -17.45 -9.54
CA SER A 122 10.18 -18.75 -8.87
C SER A 122 10.48 -19.91 -9.82
N ARG A 123 11.31 -20.83 -9.36
CA ARG A 123 11.58 -22.12 -10.01
C ARG A 123 10.42 -23.12 -9.81
N ASP A 124 9.66 -22.93 -8.75
CA ASP A 124 8.55 -23.80 -8.34
C ASP A 124 7.20 -23.17 -8.69
N ASP A 125 6.14 -23.99 -8.79
CA ASP A 125 4.78 -23.47 -8.89
C ASP A 125 4.32 -22.90 -7.54
N VAL A 126 4.21 -21.57 -7.47
CA VAL A 126 3.75 -20.80 -6.30
C VAL A 126 2.41 -21.30 -5.76
N SER A 127 1.53 -21.86 -6.60
CA SER A 127 0.21 -22.32 -6.21
C SER A 127 0.24 -23.55 -5.29
N THR A 128 1.38 -24.26 -5.27
CA THR A 128 1.61 -25.46 -4.45
C THR A 128 2.16 -25.15 -3.06
N SER A 129 2.45 -23.87 -2.76
CA SER A 129 3.03 -23.42 -1.48
C SER A 129 4.31 -24.20 -1.11
N PRO A 130 5.37 -24.10 -1.93
CA PRO A 130 6.62 -24.79 -1.67
C PRO A 130 7.24 -24.36 -0.33
N ALA A 131 7.95 -25.28 0.33
CA ALA A 131 8.40 -25.10 1.72
C ALA A 131 9.28 -23.86 1.95
N TRP A 132 10.12 -23.48 0.99
CA TRP A 132 11.01 -22.32 1.08
C TRP A 132 10.24 -20.98 1.17
N MET A 133 9.02 -20.92 0.60
CA MET A 133 8.15 -19.74 0.71
C MET A 133 7.56 -19.59 2.12
N LEU A 134 7.41 -20.69 2.85
CA LEU A 134 6.95 -20.66 4.25
C LEU A 134 8.09 -20.28 5.19
N SER A 135 9.33 -20.68 4.88
CA SER A 135 10.51 -20.40 5.71
C SER A 135 10.32 -20.84 7.18
N ALA A 136 9.63 -21.95 7.43
CA ALA A 136 9.25 -22.40 8.78
C ALA A 136 10.43 -22.57 9.75
N HIS A 137 11.61 -22.91 9.23
CA HIS A 137 12.86 -22.99 9.99
C HIS A 137 13.36 -21.64 10.51
N ASN A 138 12.84 -20.53 9.98
CA ASN A 138 13.23 -19.18 10.38
C ASN A 138 12.30 -18.56 11.43
N MET A 139 11.34 -19.33 11.97
CA MET A 139 10.46 -18.84 13.03
C MET A 139 11.28 -18.30 14.22
N PRO A 140 11.03 -17.07 14.71
CA PRO A 140 11.77 -16.52 15.84
C PRO A 140 11.59 -17.34 17.12
N VAL A 141 12.70 -17.78 17.73
CA VAL A 141 12.69 -18.54 18.98
C VAL A 141 13.32 -17.73 20.11
N PRO A 142 12.64 -17.57 21.27
CA PRO A 142 13.22 -16.92 22.45
C PRO A 142 14.55 -17.57 22.86
N PRO A 143 15.57 -16.79 23.26
CA PRO A 143 16.81 -17.36 23.78
C PRO A 143 16.51 -18.22 25.02
N PRO A 144 17.28 -19.31 25.24
CA PRO A 144 17.10 -20.17 26.39
C PRO A 144 17.23 -19.36 27.69
N VAL A 145 16.23 -19.48 28.57
CA VAL A 145 16.25 -18.83 29.88
C VAL A 145 17.34 -19.52 30.71
N THR A 146 18.45 -18.83 30.99
CA THR A 146 19.46 -19.31 31.94
C THR A 146 18.83 -19.40 33.33
N PRO A 147 18.75 -20.61 33.94
CA PRO A 147 18.22 -20.74 35.28
C PRO A 147 19.28 -20.28 36.29
N GLY A 148 19.08 -19.10 36.89
CA GLY A 148 19.74 -18.74 38.16
C GLY A 148 20.04 -17.26 38.31
N VAL A 149 19.32 -16.57 39.20
CA VAL A 149 19.80 -16.08 40.52
C VAL A 149 18.58 -15.54 41.31
N ASN A 150 18.23 -16.26 42.38
CA ASN A 150 17.46 -15.88 43.58
C ASN A 150 16.04 -15.30 43.45
N ALA A 151 15.05 -16.18 43.51
CA ALA A 151 13.80 -15.91 44.22
C ALA A 151 13.84 -16.61 45.59
N THR A 152 14.54 -16.02 46.56
CA THR A 152 14.33 -16.34 47.97
C THR A 152 13.05 -15.64 48.42
N ASP A 153 11.92 -16.32 48.25
CA ASP A 153 10.67 -15.97 48.91
C ASP A 153 10.76 -16.32 50.40
N SER A 154 11.39 -15.44 51.17
CA SER A 154 11.20 -15.39 52.62
C SER A 154 9.90 -14.63 52.88
N ALA A 155 8.83 -15.39 53.08
CA ALA A 155 7.56 -14.87 53.57
C ALA A 155 7.75 -14.17 54.93
N SER A 156 7.48 -12.87 54.99
CA SER A 156 6.96 -12.24 56.21
C SER A 156 5.82 -11.32 55.85
N SER A 157 4.63 -11.71 56.31
CA SER A 157 3.42 -10.87 56.33
C SER A 157 3.61 -9.70 57.27
N ASP A 158 3.44 -8.46 56.79
CA ASP A 158 2.66 -7.45 57.54
C ASP A 158 2.36 -6.18 56.72
N GLY A 159 1.08 -5.77 56.75
CA GLY A 159 0.66 -4.38 56.93
C GLY A 159 0.73 -3.36 55.78
N LYS A 160 -0.41 -3.18 55.08
CA LYS A 160 -0.99 -1.93 54.51
C LYS A 160 -0.05 -0.89 53.83
N SER A 161 -0.30 -0.58 52.54
CA SER A 161 -0.38 0.81 52.01
C SER A 161 -0.59 0.89 50.48
N LYS A 162 -1.61 1.68 50.09
CA LYS A 162 -1.78 2.51 48.86
C LYS A 162 -1.55 1.87 47.47
N LYS A 163 -2.66 1.67 46.74
CA LYS A 163 -2.71 1.43 45.29
C LYS A 163 -2.27 2.68 44.51
N SER A 164 -0.98 2.83 44.26
CA SER A 164 -0.49 3.54 43.07
C SER A 164 -0.37 2.50 41.95
N LYS A 165 -1.12 2.68 40.84
CA LYS A 165 -0.93 1.89 39.61
C LYS A 165 0.42 2.29 39.00
N LYS A 166 1.52 1.78 39.54
CA LYS A 166 2.80 1.74 38.83
C LYS A 166 2.61 0.75 37.68
N GLN A 167 2.53 1.27 36.46
CA GLN A 167 2.60 0.48 35.24
C GLN A 167 3.92 -0.31 35.32
N LYS A 168 3.83 -1.61 35.64
CA LYS A 168 5.01 -2.50 35.66
C LYS A 168 5.59 -2.44 34.25
N LYS A 169 6.79 -1.89 34.07
CA LYS A 169 7.50 -1.95 32.79
C LYS A 169 7.71 -3.43 32.47
N ILE A 170 6.91 -3.95 31.54
CA ILE A 170 7.04 -5.33 31.07
C ILE A 170 8.27 -5.34 30.16
N ASN A 171 9.28 -6.12 30.53
CA ASN A 171 10.43 -6.37 29.69
C ASN A 171 10.26 -7.77 29.10
N LYS A 172 9.71 -7.87 27.88
CA LYS A 172 9.65 -9.13 27.14
C LYS A 172 10.90 -9.25 26.29
N THR A 173 11.55 -10.40 26.35
CA THR A 173 12.63 -10.78 25.42
C THR A 173 11.99 -11.29 24.12
N GLY A 174 12.42 -10.73 22.99
CA GLY A 174 12.07 -11.27 21.68
C GLY A 174 12.96 -12.46 21.31
N GLY A 175 12.51 -13.25 20.34
CA GLY A 175 13.23 -14.40 19.81
C GLY A 175 14.12 -14.06 18.62
N ARG A 176 15.15 -14.88 18.44
CA ARG A 176 16.08 -14.81 17.31
C ARG A 176 15.51 -15.62 16.14
N SER A 177 15.48 -15.02 14.96
CA SER A 177 15.27 -15.75 13.70
C SER A 177 16.63 -16.07 13.07
N PRO A 178 16.83 -17.27 12.50
CA PRO A 178 17.97 -17.56 11.62
C PRO A 178 18.07 -16.65 10.39
N ALA A 179 16.96 -16.11 9.90
CA ALA A 179 16.96 -15.09 8.86
C ALA A 179 17.35 -13.72 9.46
N PRO A 180 18.35 -13.03 8.89
CA PRO A 180 18.76 -11.72 9.40
C PRO A 180 17.80 -10.63 8.94
N ALA A 181 17.54 -9.66 9.82
CA ALA A 181 17.01 -8.36 9.37
C ALA A 181 18.13 -7.56 8.71
N VAL A 182 17.80 -6.68 7.76
CA VAL A 182 18.80 -5.75 7.19
C VAL A 182 18.68 -4.40 7.88
N LEU A 183 19.77 -3.92 8.46
CA LEU A 183 19.90 -2.58 9.02
C LEU A 183 20.70 -1.70 8.06
N THR A 184 20.12 -0.58 7.62
CA THR A 184 20.84 0.44 6.86
C THR A 184 20.76 1.78 7.58
N VAL A 185 21.92 2.28 8.00
CA VAL A 185 22.07 3.57 8.68
C VAL A 185 22.39 4.65 7.66
N VAL A 186 21.58 5.70 7.64
CA VAL A 186 21.77 6.87 6.78
C VAL A 186 22.06 8.06 7.69
N GLU A 187 23.29 8.55 7.65
CA GLU A 187 23.68 9.80 8.30
C GLU A 187 23.14 10.98 7.48
N LYS A 188 22.59 11.98 8.18
CA LYS A 188 22.10 13.24 7.64
C LYS A 188 22.74 14.40 8.41
N ASP A 189 22.48 15.62 7.98
CA ASP A 189 22.98 16.82 8.64
C ASP A 189 22.41 17.00 10.06
N ASP A 190 23.00 17.92 10.83
CA ASP A 190 22.56 18.30 12.18
C ASP A 190 22.46 17.13 13.17
N GLY A 191 23.34 16.13 13.00
CA GLY A 191 23.41 14.95 13.85
C GLY A 191 22.18 14.04 13.74
N VAL A 192 21.44 14.12 12.62
CA VAL A 192 20.30 13.25 12.33
C VAL A 192 20.78 11.94 11.76
N ILE A 193 20.23 10.83 12.27
CA ILE A 193 20.41 9.50 11.69
C ILE A 193 19.05 8.88 11.41
N LEU A 194 18.89 8.32 10.22
CA LEU A 194 17.77 7.45 9.87
C LEU A 194 18.24 5.99 9.87
N ALA A 195 17.74 5.18 10.80
CA ALA A 195 18.01 3.76 10.87
C ALA A 195 16.87 2.98 10.23
N PHE A 196 17.12 2.43 9.04
CA PHE A 196 16.18 1.60 8.30
C PHE A 196 16.34 0.14 8.69
N TRP A 197 15.26 -0.44 9.21
CA TRP A 197 15.15 -1.87 9.49
C TRP A 197 14.27 -2.49 8.42
N PHE A 198 14.86 -3.31 7.56
CA PHE A 198 14.16 -4.05 6.51
C PHE A 198 13.95 -5.51 6.94
N TYR A 199 12.77 -6.02 6.57
CA TYR A 199 12.31 -7.36 6.84
C TYR A 199 12.01 -8.02 5.50
N PHE A 200 12.63 -9.17 5.27
CA PHE A 200 12.47 -9.91 4.01
C PHE A 200 11.64 -11.17 4.25
N TYR A 201 10.70 -11.43 3.35
CA TYR A 201 9.92 -12.66 3.31
C TYR A 201 9.99 -13.22 1.88
N SER A 202 10.08 -14.53 1.73
CA SER A 202 10.16 -15.17 0.42
C SER A 202 8.84 -15.16 -0.34
N TYR A 203 7.73 -14.85 0.34
CA TYR A 203 6.41 -14.84 -0.24
C TYR A 203 5.48 -13.93 0.55
N ASN A 204 4.64 -13.20 -0.16
CA ASN A 204 3.54 -12.41 0.38
C ASN A 204 2.22 -13.09 0.00
N LEU A 205 1.45 -13.48 1.01
CA LEU A 205 0.08 -13.94 0.82
C LEU A 205 -0.86 -12.75 0.93
N GLY A 206 -1.38 -12.29 -0.20
CA GLY A 206 -2.20 -11.11 -0.25
C GLY A 206 -3.57 -11.28 0.43
N ASN A 207 -4.25 -10.15 0.62
CA ASN A 207 -5.50 -10.11 1.36
C ASN A 207 -6.68 -10.74 0.60
N SER A 208 -7.71 -11.12 1.36
CA SER A 208 -8.90 -11.76 0.80
C SER A 208 -10.13 -10.87 0.86
N VAL A 209 -10.85 -10.79 -0.26
CA VAL A 209 -12.15 -10.14 -0.39
C VAL A 209 -13.21 -11.21 -0.59
N PHE A 210 -14.19 -11.30 0.32
CA PHE A 210 -15.23 -12.33 0.31
C PHE A 210 -14.70 -13.77 0.18
N GLY A 211 -13.55 -14.05 0.81
CA GLY A 211 -12.89 -15.36 0.77
C GLY A 211 -12.06 -15.64 -0.49
N VAL A 212 -11.93 -14.66 -1.40
CA VAL A 212 -11.08 -14.73 -2.59
C VAL A 212 -9.82 -13.90 -2.35
N GLY A 213 -8.65 -14.52 -2.38
CA GLY A 213 -7.35 -13.83 -2.17
C GLY A 213 -6.86 -13.06 -3.39
N PHE A 214 -6.17 -11.94 -3.17
CA PHE A 214 -5.59 -11.05 -4.19
C PHE A 214 -4.28 -10.44 -3.70
N GLY A 215 -3.36 -10.14 -4.63
CA GLY A 215 -2.09 -9.47 -4.32
C GLY A 215 -0.98 -10.41 -3.84
N ASP A 216 -1.06 -11.69 -4.16
CA ASP A 216 0.02 -12.64 -3.87
C ASP A 216 1.24 -12.31 -4.71
N HIS A 217 2.44 -12.33 -4.11
CA HIS A 217 3.68 -12.21 -4.87
C HIS A 217 4.83 -12.95 -4.21
N VAL A 218 5.74 -13.44 -5.05
CA VAL A 218 7.02 -13.99 -4.60
C VAL A 218 7.89 -12.82 -4.13
N GLY A 219 8.59 -13.05 -3.03
CA GLY A 219 9.42 -12.07 -2.32
C GLY A 219 8.65 -10.89 -1.75
N ASP A 220 9.10 -10.37 -0.62
CA ASP A 220 8.47 -9.24 0.02
C ASP A 220 9.47 -8.45 0.87
N TRP A 221 9.37 -7.12 0.79
CA TRP A 221 10.25 -6.19 1.48
C TRP A 221 9.43 -5.17 2.25
N GLU A 222 9.38 -5.39 3.55
CA GLU A 222 8.77 -4.51 4.53
C GLU A 222 9.84 -3.78 5.33
N HIS A 223 9.50 -2.62 5.89
CA HIS A 223 10.47 -1.84 6.66
C HIS A 223 9.89 -0.91 7.71
N SER A 224 10.76 -0.50 8.62
CA SER A 224 10.53 0.60 9.54
C SER A 224 11.75 1.50 9.62
N VAL A 225 11.55 2.77 9.94
CA VAL A 225 12.65 3.75 10.03
C VAL A 225 12.58 4.50 11.33
N MET A 226 13.63 4.37 12.15
CA MET A 226 13.79 5.15 13.36
C MET A 226 14.64 6.38 13.08
N LYS A 227 14.13 7.56 13.41
CA LYS A 227 14.90 8.81 13.38
C LYS A 227 15.50 9.10 14.74
N PHE A 228 16.80 9.36 14.72
CA PHE A 228 17.53 9.90 15.86
C PHE A 228 18.01 11.31 15.53
N ARG A 229 18.10 12.14 16.57
CA ARG A 229 18.87 13.39 16.54
C ARG A 229 19.82 13.37 17.72
N ASN A 230 21.11 13.44 17.45
CA ASN A 230 22.16 13.39 18.47
C ASN A 230 21.99 12.20 19.44
N GLY A 231 21.62 11.03 18.90
CA GLY A 231 21.38 9.80 19.68
C GLY A 231 20.02 9.70 20.39
N VAL A 232 19.15 10.70 20.29
CA VAL A 232 17.81 10.68 20.91
C VAL A 232 16.75 10.28 19.86
N PRO A 233 15.93 9.24 20.11
CA PRO A 233 14.87 8.84 19.17
C PRO A 233 13.74 9.87 19.13
N GLU A 234 13.39 10.36 17.94
CA GLU A 234 12.36 11.38 17.72
C GLU A 234 11.05 10.78 17.19
N THR A 235 11.13 10.03 16.08
CA THR A 235 9.98 9.52 15.33
C THR A 235 10.29 8.16 14.71
N MET A 236 9.24 7.40 14.44
CA MET A 236 9.32 6.11 13.76
C MET A 236 8.33 6.07 12.60
N PHE A 237 8.82 5.79 11.40
CA PHE A 237 8.01 5.45 10.25
C PHE A 237 7.83 3.93 10.16
N ILE A 238 6.64 3.49 9.80
CA ILE A 238 6.26 2.09 9.68
C ILE A 238 5.58 1.92 8.31
N SER A 239 6.13 1.05 7.46
CA SER A 239 5.58 0.83 6.11
C SER A 239 4.30 0.01 6.10
N GLN A 240 3.43 0.33 5.15
CA GLN A 240 2.12 -0.31 4.95
C GLN A 240 1.90 -0.44 3.46
N HIS A 241 2.19 -1.63 2.91
CA HIS A 241 2.19 -1.88 1.48
C HIS A 241 3.04 -0.84 0.72
N THR A 242 2.44 -0.03 -0.17
CA THR A 242 3.13 1.02 -0.93
C THR A 242 3.38 2.31 -0.14
N GLY A 243 2.79 2.44 1.05
CA GLY A 243 2.84 3.64 1.88
C GLY A 243 3.33 3.37 3.29
N GLY A 244 2.77 4.09 4.26
CA GLY A 244 3.08 3.90 5.66
C GLY A 244 2.66 5.08 6.52
N ARG A 245 2.96 5.00 7.81
CA ARG A 245 2.59 6.02 8.80
C ARG A 245 3.75 6.35 9.73
N THR A 246 3.83 7.61 10.10
CA THR A 246 4.85 8.12 11.03
C THR A 246 4.24 8.43 12.39
N TYR A 247 4.93 8.01 13.44
CA TYR A 247 4.54 8.27 14.82
C TYR A 247 5.67 8.97 15.56
N THR A 248 5.33 9.82 16.53
CA THR A 248 6.34 10.25 17.50
C THR A 248 6.81 9.05 18.30
N PHE A 249 8.11 9.02 18.63
CA PHE A 249 8.67 7.93 19.41
C PHE A 249 7.92 7.77 20.74
N GLY A 250 7.53 8.87 21.38
CA GLY A 250 6.72 8.87 22.60
C GLY A 250 5.38 8.15 22.50
N ALA A 251 4.73 8.17 21.33
CA ALA A 251 3.42 7.54 21.11
C ALA A 251 3.46 6.01 21.05
N MET A 252 4.59 5.43 20.61
CA MET A 252 4.71 3.99 20.33
C MET A 252 4.55 3.10 21.58
N GLU A 253 3.96 1.92 21.43
CA GLU A 253 4.08 0.85 22.44
C GLU A 253 5.55 0.43 22.56
N LYS A 254 6.02 0.09 23.77
CA LYS A 254 7.42 -0.27 24.01
C LYS A 254 7.55 -1.40 25.03
N TYR A 255 8.52 -2.29 24.81
CA TYR A 255 9.09 -3.13 25.86
C TYR A 255 10.46 -2.57 26.24
N GLY A 256 10.60 -2.12 27.49
CA GLY A 256 11.79 -1.37 27.90
C GLY A 256 11.95 -0.06 27.10
N LYS A 257 13.06 0.07 26.36
CA LYS A 257 13.32 1.20 25.45
C LYS A 257 12.86 0.93 24.00
N ARG A 258 12.57 -0.31 23.66
CA ARG A 258 12.40 -0.77 22.28
C ARG A 258 10.95 -0.62 21.83
N PRO A 259 10.68 0.05 20.70
CA PRO A 259 9.33 0.18 20.16
C PRO A 259 8.83 -1.16 19.66
N VAL A 260 7.53 -1.40 19.81
CA VAL A 260 6.85 -2.60 19.36
C VAL A 260 6.02 -2.27 18.14
N ILE A 261 6.23 -3.04 17.08
CA ILE A 261 5.43 -3.01 15.85
C ILE A 261 4.87 -4.40 15.56
N TYR A 262 3.91 -4.47 14.65
CA TYR A 262 3.12 -5.66 14.37
C TYR A 262 3.10 -5.94 12.87
N SER A 263 3.50 -7.15 12.48
CA SER A 263 3.37 -7.64 11.12
C SER A 263 1.96 -8.17 10.88
N ALA A 264 1.37 -7.78 9.76
CA ALA A 264 0.13 -8.34 9.27
C ALA A 264 0.31 -9.76 8.78
N LYS A 265 -0.72 -10.58 9.00
CA LYS A 265 -0.76 -11.96 8.52
C LYS A 265 -0.68 -11.99 6.99
N GLY A 266 0.32 -12.67 6.46
CA GLY A 266 0.49 -12.95 5.03
C GLY A 266 0.94 -11.76 4.18
N SER A 267 0.32 -10.60 4.37
CA SER A 267 0.64 -9.37 3.64
C SER A 267 1.88 -8.64 4.17
N HIS A 268 2.32 -9.02 5.38
CA HIS A 268 3.43 -8.45 6.15
C HIS A 268 3.45 -6.93 6.32
N ALA A 269 2.40 -6.20 5.93
CA ALA A 269 2.33 -4.78 6.19
C ALA A 269 2.49 -4.50 7.69
N MET A 270 3.22 -3.44 8.02
CA MET A 270 3.65 -3.16 9.38
C MET A 270 2.72 -2.13 10.07
N TYR A 271 2.39 -2.38 11.33
CA TYR A 271 1.44 -1.57 12.10
C TYR A 271 1.92 -1.26 13.51
N ALA A 272 1.44 -0.16 14.07
CA ALA A 272 1.73 0.25 15.45
C ALA A 272 0.82 -0.42 16.48
N THR A 273 -0.23 -1.15 16.05
CA THR A 273 -1.22 -1.77 16.94
C THR A 273 -1.58 -3.18 16.47
N PRO A 274 -2.02 -4.06 17.39
CA PRO A 274 -2.66 -5.32 17.04
C PRO A 274 -4.12 -5.08 16.63
N GLY A 275 -4.72 -6.03 15.92
CA GLY A 275 -6.12 -6.05 15.52
C GLY A 275 -6.33 -5.77 14.03
N ILE A 276 -7.57 -5.44 13.67
CA ILE A 276 -7.97 -5.17 12.29
C ILE A 276 -7.42 -3.81 11.86
N GLN A 277 -6.67 -3.79 10.75
CA GLN A 277 -6.12 -2.60 10.14
C GLN A 277 -6.79 -2.38 8.79
N ALA A 278 -7.84 -1.57 8.78
CA ALA A 278 -8.55 -1.26 7.54
C ALA A 278 -7.73 -0.26 6.70
N TYR A 279 -7.50 -0.58 5.43
CA TYR A 279 -6.93 0.34 4.45
C TYR A 279 -7.79 0.36 3.17
N VAL A 280 -8.00 1.58 2.67
CA VAL A 280 -8.82 2.05 1.52
C VAL A 280 -9.73 1.04 0.78
N LEU A 281 -11.06 1.21 0.96
CA LEU A 281 -12.20 1.13 0.01
C LEU A 281 -13.49 1.38 0.85
N PRO A 282 -14.66 1.77 0.28
CA PRO A 282 -15.87 1.87 1.09
C PRO A 282 -16.15 0.52 1.77
N PHE A 283 -16.52 0.55 3.05
CA PHE A 283 -16.86 -0.61 3.89
C PHE A 283 -15.71 -1.50 4.43
N ALA A 284 -14.43 -1.10 4.33
CA ALA A 284 -13.30 -1.88 4.90
C ALA A 284 -13.22 -3.34 4.37
N ILE A 285 -13.53 -3.51 3.09
CA ILE A 285 -13.60 -4.83 2.43
C ILE A 285 -12.21 -5.48 2.33
N LEU A 286 -11.16 -4.68 2.20
CA LEU A 286 -9.75 -5.08 2.37
C LEU A 286 -9.26 -4.58 3.73
N HIS A 287 -8.70 -5.50 4.51
CA HIS A 287 -8.09 -5.20 5.79
C HIS A 287 -6.97 -6.17 6.05
N ASP A 288 -5.94 -5.68 6.74
CA ASP A 288 -4.96 -6.54 7.38
C ASP A 288 -5.44 -6.93 8.77
N SER A 289 -4.88 -8.02 9.27
CA SER A 289 -5.03 -8.44 10.66
C SER A 289 -3.65 -8.62 11.28
N THR A 290 -3.41 -7.92 12.38
CA THR A 290 -2.21 -8.05 13.21
C THR A 290 -2.55 -8.65 14.57
N SER A 291 -1.61 -9.36 15.21
CA SER A 291 -1.84 -9.93 16.55
C SER A 291 -0.54 -10.05 17.36
N LYS A 292 -0.66 -10.42 18.64
CA LYS A 292 0.48 -10.57 19.57
C LYS A 292 1.06 -12.00 19.51
N GLY A 293 1.35 -12.48 18.30
CA GLY A 293 1.99 -13.76 18.06
C GLY A 293 3.47 -13.76 18.46
N PRO A 294 4.30 -14.64 17.87
CA PRO A 294 5.73 -14.71 18.17
C PRO A 294 6.39 -13.32 18.12
N LEU A 295 7.13 -12.98 19.18
CA LEU A 295 7.86 -11.72 19.25
C LEU A 295 9.24 -11.93 18.66
N TRP A 296 9.51 -11.30 17.52
CA TRP A 296 10.81 -11.28 16.87
C TRP A 296 11.66 -10.12 17.37
N ASP A 297 12.94 -10.41 17.61
CA ASP A 297 13.98 -9.44 17.87
C ASP A 297 14.96 -9.34 16.68
N PRO A 298 14.75 -8.37 15.77
CA PRO A 298 15.66 -8.08 14.65
C PRO A 298 17.11 -7.80 15.05
N ALA A 299 17.39 -7.36 16.28
CA ALA A 299 18.73 -7.03 16.73
C ALA A 299 19.56 -8.27 17.10
N LEU A 300 18.95 -9.44 17.24
CA LEU A 300 19.66 -10.70 17.55
C LEU A 300 20.28 -11.37 16.32
N ASN A 301 19.95 -10.91 15.10
CA ASN A 301 20.55 -11.40 13.86
C ASN A 301 20.34 -10.34 12.76
N VAL A 302 21.42 -9.62 12.42
CA VAL A 302 21.35 -8.43 11.55
C VAL A 302 22.47 -8.42 10.53
N LEU A 303 22.15 -7.96 9.31
CA LEU A 303 23.13 -7.51 8.32
C LEU A 303 23.11 -5.98 8.30
N SER A 304 24.17 -5.36 8.83
CA SER A 304 24.25 -3.91 8.97
C SER A 304 25.11 -3.25 7.90
N TYR A 305 24.67 -2.06 7.49
CA TYR A 305 25.28 -1.26 6.44
C TYR A 305 25.15 0.24 6.75
N HIS A 306 26.08 1.02 6.21
CA HIS A 306 25.92 2.46 6.05
C HIS A 306 25.55 2.77 4.60
N TYR A 307 24.66 3.75 4.41
CA TYR A 307 24.32 4.26 3.10
C TYR A 307 24.58 5.77 3.03
N THR A 308 25.35 6.16 2.01
CA THR A 308 25.65 7.56 1.72
C THR A 308 24.97 7.93 0.41
N SER A 309 24.03 8.87 0.47
CA SER A 309 23.41 9.48 -0.71
C SER A 309 24.47 10.18 -1.58
N PRO A 310 24.27 10.27 -2.91
CA PRO A 310 25.14 11.08 -3.77
C PRO A 310 25.08 12.56 -3.36
N ASP A 311 26.14 13.32 -3.66
CA ASP A 311 26.26 14.74 -3.33
C ASP A 311 25.17 15.61 -3.96
N ASP A 312 24.64 15.19 -5.11
CA ASP A 312 23.54 15.86 -5.80
C ASP A 312 22.17 15.56 -5.18
N HIS A 313 22.13 14.66 -4.19
CA HIS A 313 20.92 14.16 -3.52
C HIS A 313 19.84 13.62 -4.48
N THR A 314 20.22 13.25 -5.72
CA THR A 314 19.27 12.80 -6.76
C THR A 314 18.75 11.39 -6.50
N ASP A 315 19.50 10.57 -5.76
CA ASP A 315 19.07 9.22 -5.40
C ASP A 315 18.06 9.23 -4.25
N VAL A 316 16.85 9.69 -4.55
CA VAL A 316 15.70 9.62 -3.65
C VAL A 316 15.15 8.20 -3.51
N GLY A 317 15.76 7.19 -4.15
CA GLY A 317 15.35 5.80 -4.06
C GLY A 317 13.91 5.56 -4.50
N TRP A 318 13.42 6.30 -5.51
CA TRP A 318 12.11 6.04 -6.15
C TRP A 318 12.34 5.59 -7.59
N LYS A 319 11.73 4.48 -7.99
CA LYS A 319 11.73 4.07 -9.39
C LYS A 319 10.59 4.79 -10.09
N SER A 320 10.89 5.90 -10.76
CA SER A 320 9.96 6.50 -11.72
C SER A 320 9.84 5.55 -12.91
N ILE A 321 8.80 4.72 -12.93
CA ILE A 321 8.36 4.10 -14.16
C ILE A 321 7.67 5.23 -14.93
N ASP A 322 8.34 5.79 -15.93
CA ASP A 322 7.69 6.66 -16.91
C ASP A 322 6.62 5.83 -17.62
N VAL A 323 5.39 5.89 -17.10
CA VAL A 323 4.20 5.41 -17.80
C VAL A 323 3.87 6.48 -18.81
N GLY A 324 4.11 6.15 -20.08
CA GLY A 324 4.19 7.10 -21.19
C GLY A 324 3.00 8.03 -21.34
N VAL A 325 3.31 9.32 -21.45
CA VAL A 325 2.51 10.31 -22.14
C VAL A 325 3.51 11.19 -22.92
N PHE A 326 3.62 10.91 -24.24
CA PHE A 326 4.46 11.59 -25.26
C PHE A 326 5.96 11.24 -25.31
N ALA A 327 6.29 9.99 -25.64
CA ALA A 327 7.64 9.63 -26.10
C ALA A 327 7.81 9.97 -27.59
N GLU A 328 8.09 11.25 -27.89
CA GLU A 328 8.65 11.68 -29.18
C GLU A 328 9.71 12.78 -29.03
N SER A 329 10.31 12.93 -27.85
CA SER A 329 11.54 13.69 -27.68
C SER A 329 12.50 12.88 -26.85
N GLU A 330 13.79 12.93 -27.21
CA GLU A 330 14.93 12.45 -26.44
C GLU A 330 14.92 13.10 -25.04
N VAL A 331 14.09 12.61 -24.14
CA VAL A 331 14.12 12.99 -22.74
C VAL A 331 15.32 12.28 -22.16
N SER A 332 16.38 13.06 -21.99
CA SER A 332 17.56 12.75 -21.20
C SER A 332 17.21 11.79 -20.08
N THR A 333 17.66 10.55 -20.19
CA THR A 333 17.77 9.64 -19.05
C THR A 333 18.62 10.39 -18.03
N THR A 334 18.00 11.04 -17.05
CA THR A 334 18.74 11.64 -15.95
C THR A 334 19.51 10.50 -15.31
N TYR A 335 20.82 10.49 -15.53
CA TYR A 335 21.73 9.52 -14.96
C TYR A 335 21.74 9.79 -13.45
N PHE A 336 20.85 9.12 -12.73
CA PHE A 336 20.87 9.12 -11.28
C PHE A 336 22.20 8.51 -10.84
N SER A 337 23.02 9.30 -10.13
CA SER A 337 24.22 8.78 -9.49
C SER A 337 23.78 7.91 -8.32
N PRO A 338 24.03 6.59 -8.33
CA PRO A 338 23.62 5.76 -7.21
C PRO A 338 24.40 6.14 -5.95
N GLY A 339 23.73 6.23 -4.81
CA GLY A 339 24.43 6.32 -3.53
C GLY A 339 25.27 5.08 -3.24
N ASN A 340 26.18 5.19 -2.27
CA ASN A 340 27.09 4.10 -1.91
C ASN A 340 26.55 3.33 -0.69
N LEU A 341 26.61 2.00 -0.75
CA LEU A 341 26.28 1.11 0.38
C LEU A 341 27.56 0.43 0.83
N THR A 342 27.88 0.53 2.12
CA THR A 342 29.09 -0.02 2.72
C THR A 342 28.72 -0.91 3.90
N ALA A 343 29.31 -2.10 3.98
CA ALA A 343 29.12 -2.98 5.14
C ALA A 343 29.70 -2.31 6.40
N SER A 344 29.03 -2.49 7.54
CA SER A 344 29.53 -1.98 8.81
C SER A 344 30.56 -2.92 9.43
N LEU A 345 31.21 -2.47 10.51
CA LEU A 345 32.26 -3.24 11.19
C LEU A 345 31.74 -4.51 11.89
N GLU A 346 30.44 -4.61 12.13
CA GLU A 346 29.78 -5.80 12.68
C GLU A 346 29.75 -6.97 11.67
N ASN A 347 29.84 -6.69 10.36
CA ASN A 347 29.76 -7.67 9.28
C ASN A 347 30.58 -7.21 8.06
N PRO A 348 31.90 -7.00 8.20
CA PRO A 348 32.73 -6.25 7.25
C PRO A 348 32.86 -6.90 5.88
N LYS A 349 32.59 -8.21 5.77
CA LYS A 349 32.65 -8.97 4.52
C LYS A 349 31.27 -9.20 3.88
N ALA A 350 30.21 -8.60 4.44
CA ALA A 350 28.86 -8.78 3.91
C ALA A 350 28.74 -8.18 2.49
N PRO A 351 28.09 -8.90 1.55
CA PRO A 351 27.98 -8.44 0.18
C PRO A 351 27.05 -7.22 0.08
N THR A 352 27.33 -6.35 -0.88
CA THR A 352 26.53 -5.13 -1.16
C THR A 352 25.83 -5.18 -2.52
N SER A 353 26.21 -6.11 -3.41
CA SER A 353 25.71 -6.19 -4.79
C SER A 353 24.19 -6.39 -4.85
N TRP A 354 23.63 -7.23 -3.98
CA TRP A 354 22.18 -7.46 -3.88
C TRP A 354 21.35 -6.19 -3.68
N PHE A 355 21.85 -5.20 -2.92
CA PHE A 355 21.14 -3.96 -2.66
C PHE A 355 20.94 -3.13 -3.95
N PHE A 356 21.86 -3.27 -4.90
CA PHE A 356 21.83 -2.55 -6.18
C PHE A 356 21.08 -3.31 -7.27
N TYR A 357 20.51 -4.47 -6.99
CA TYR A 357 19.63 -5.14 -7.94
C TYR A 357 18.43 -4.26 -8.28
N ALA A 358 18.22 -4.00 -9.56
CA ALA A 358 17.25 -3.02 -10.04
C ALA A 358 15.88 -3.62 -10.41
N GLY A 359 15.79 -4.94 -10.46
CA GLY A 359 14.56 -5.67 -10.77
C GLY A 359 13.67 -5.93 -9.56
N CYS A 360 12.59 -6.67 -9.82
CA CYS A 360 11.64 -7.15 -8.84
C CYS A 360 12.18 -8.41 -8.14
N TRP A 361 12.10 -8.43 -6.82
CA TRP A 361 12.37 -9.60 -5.98
C TRP A 361 11.20 -10.57 -6.03
N GLY A 362 10.93 -11.14 -7.20
CA GLY A 362 9.85 -12.10 -7.40
C GLY A 362 9.39 -12.19 -8.85
N ASP A 363 8.35 -13.00 -9.06
CA ASP A 363 7.70 -13.23 -10.35
C ASP A 363 7.18 -11.92 -10.96
N LYS A 364 7.12 -11.88 -12.29
CA LYS A 364 6.18 -10.99 -12.98
C LYS A 364 4.78 -11.56 -12.82
N GLY A 365 3.80 -10.71 -12.49
CA GLY A 365 2.41 -11.10 -12.31
C GLY A 365 1.91 -11.87 -13.54
N TYR A 366 1.27 -13.02 -13.31
CA TYR A 366 0.98 -13.97 -14.39
C TYR A 366 0.07 -13.38 -15.48
N PRO A 367 0.21 -13.78 -16.75
CA PRO A 367 -0.71 -13.38 -17.82
C PRO A 367 -2.19 -13.67 -17.48
N SER A 368 -3.12 -12.90 -18.05
CA SER A 368 -4.56 -13.08 -17.77
C SER A 368 -5.13 -14.41 -18.27
N ASP A 369 -4.44 -15.07 -19.20
CA ASP A 369 -4.74 -16.40 -19.72
C ASP A 369 -4.07 -17.54 -18.93
N ASP A 370 -3.21 -17.24 -17.94
CA ASP A 370 -2.69 -18.25 -17.03
C ASP A 370 -3.83 -18.81 -16.17
N PRO A 371 -4.02 -20.14 -16.09
CA PRO A 371 -5.13 -20.75 -15.36
C PRO A 371 -5.10 -20.49 -13.85
N ARG A 372 -3.95 -20.10 -13.29
CA ARG A 372 -3.78 -19.74 -11.88
C ARG A 372 -4.16 -18.27 -11.62
N GLN A 373 -4.25 -17.46 -12.67
CA GLN A 373 -4.53 -16.04 -12.58
C GLN A 373 -6.03 -15.75 -12.68
N TYR A 374 -6.52 -14.92 -11.78
CA TYR A 374 -7.85 -14.32 -11.87
C TYR A 374 -7.81 -12.85 -11.45
N GLN A 375 -8.83 -12.09 -11.84
CA GLN A 375 -8.95 -10.68 -11.53
C GLN A 375 -10.35 -10.39 -11.00
N ALA A 376 -10.45 -9.55 -9.97
CA ALA A 376 -11.72 -9.11 -9.43
C ALA A 376 -12.41 -8.16 -10.43
N PRO A 377 -13.62 -8.47 -10.93
CA PRO A 377 -14.23 -7.71 -12.02
C PRO A 377 -14.53 -6.24 -11.72
N ILE A 378 -14.71 -5.88 -10.43
CA ILE A 378 -15.15 -4.54 -10.01
C ILE A 378 -13.99 -3.70 -9.46
N ILE A 379 -13.04 -4.32 -8.77
CA ILE A 379 -11.92 -3.62 -8.11
C ILE A 379 -10.61 -3.72 -8.90
N GLY A 380 -10.55 -4.57 -9.95
CA GLY A 380 -9.37 -4.71 -10.80
C GLY A 380 -8.20 -5.46 -10.16
N GLU A 381 -8.33 -5.90 -8.91
CA GLU A 381 -7.28 -6.61 -8.17
C GLU A 381 -6.98 -7.98 -8.76
N ARG A 382 -5.70 -8.34 -8.81
CA ARG A 382 -5.19 -9.57 -9.42
C ARG A 382 -4.80 -10.59 -8.36
N LYS A 383 -4.92 -11.89 -8.66
CA LYS A 383 -4.42 -12.95 -7.77
C LYS A 383 -2.92 -12.84 -7.56
N PHE A 384 -2.13 -13.02 -8.62
CA PHE A 384 -0.69 -12.83 -8.57
C PHE A 384 -0.32 -11.47 -9.17
N VAL A 385 0.58 -10.76 -8.49
CA VAL A 385 1.14 -9.47 -8.92
C VAL A 385 2.66 -9.55 -9.01
N ASP A 386 3.27 -8.50 -9.55
CA ASP A 386 4.73 -8.40 -9.63
C ASP A 386 5.35 -8.42 -8.23
N GLY A 387 6.47 -9.12 -8.07
CA GLY A 387 7.30 -9.00 -6.87
C GLY A 387 7.78 -7.57 -6.63
N PRO A 388 8.07 -7.18 -5.38
CA PRO A 388 8.42 -5.80 -5.07
C PRO A 388 9.85 -5.46 -5.48
N PHE A 389 10.13 -4.17 -5.61
CA PHE A 389 11.50 -3.69 -5.69
C PHE A 389 12.22 -3.80 -4.34
N GLY A 390 13.54 -4.00 -4.40
CA GLY A 390 14.37 -4.16 -3.21
C GLY A 390 14.54 -2.86 -2.38
N PRO A 391 15.23 -2.95 -1.23
CA PRO A 391 15.35 -1.88 -0.24
C PRO A 391 15.83 -0.54 -0.78
N ARG A 392 16.72 -0.54 -1.79
CA ARG A 392 17.20 0.67 -2.47
C ARG A 392 16.07 1.58 -2.95
N TYR A 393 14.93 1.00 -3.33
CA TYR A 393 13.76 1.72 -3.84
C TYR A 393 12.72 2.09 -2.76
N LYS A 394 13.10 2.03 -1.47
CA LYS A 394 12.26 2.42 -0.32
C LYS A 394 12.63 3.82 0.20
N GLY A 395 13.24 4.63 -0.66
CA GLY A 395 13.49 6.04 -0.43
C GLY A 395 14.54 6.36 0.64
N LEU A 396 15.72 5.75 0.61
CA LEU A 396 16.79 6.02 1.59
C LEU A 396 17.37 7.44 1.50
N GLY A 397 17.34 8.04 0.31
CA GLY A 397 17.85 9.41 0.10
C GLY A 397 16.96 10.51 0.63
N ARG A 398 15.76 10.19 1.13
CA ARG A 398 14.82 11.21 1.64
C ARG A 398 15.43 12.08 2.75
N PRO A 399 15.02 13.36 2.84
CA PRO A 399 15.57 14.28 3.84
C PRO A 399 15.09 13.97 5.27
N ASP A 400 13.91 13.35 5.42
CA ASP A 400 13.31 13.02 6.72
C ASP A 400 12.50 11.72 6.64
N VAL A 401 11.98 11.21 7.77
CA VAL A 401 11.29 9.91 7.88
C VAL A 401 10.12 9.70 6.91
N CYS A 402 9.46 10.79 6.50
CA CYS A 402 8.30 10.74 5.61
C CYS A 402 8.70 10.56 4.14
N ILE A 403 8.04 9.61 3.45
CA ILE A 403 8.39 9.23 2.08
C ILE A 403 7.96 10.28 1.05
N GLN A 404 6.77 10.89 1.18
CA GLN A 404 6.25 11.95 0.28
C GLN A 404 5.22 12.86 0.98
N GLY A 405 5.08 14.12 0.51
CA GLY A 405 3.98 15.02 0.87
C GLY A 405 4.09 15.72 2.23
N VAL A 406 2.96 16.18 2.76
CA VAL A 406 2.86 16.78 4.11
C VAL A 406 3.09 15.67 5.14
N CYS A 407 4.18 15.78 5.90
CA CYS A 407 4.57 14.77 6.89
C CYS A 407 3.60 14.80 8.10
N GLU A 408 2.58 13.96 8.06
CA GLU A 408 1.64 13.80 9.18
C GLU A 408 2.26 12.87 10.22
N VAL A 409 2.84 13.46 11.27
CA VAL A 409 3.39 12.73 12.40
C VAL A 409 2.31 12.58 13.48
N SER A 410 1.88 11.35 13.75
CA SER A 410 0.88 11.07 14.77
C SER A 410 1.50 11.03 16.16
N THR A 411 0.91 11.76 17.12
CA THR A 411 1.29 11.71 18.55
C THR A 411 0.54 10.64 19.33
N THR A 412 -0.31 9.87 18.65
CA THR A 412 -1.08 8.76 19.23
C THR A 412 -1.10 7.56 18.28
N ILE A 413 -1.05 6.36 18.86
CA ILE A 413 -1.26 5.09 18.16
C ILE A 413 -2.74 4.68 18.11
N ALA A 414 -3.62 5.43 18.80
CA ALA A 414 -5.04 5.12 18.79
C ALA A 414 -5.57 5.08 17.35
N PRO A 415 -6.35 4.06 16.98
CA PRO A 415 -6.95 4.00 15.66
C PRO A 415 -7.73 5.29 15.44
N ARG A 416 -7.41 6.00 14.35
CA ARG A 416 -8.23 7.13 13.90
C ARG A 416 -9.63 6.55 13.76
N LEU A 417 -10.61 7.08 14.50
CA LEU A 417 -12.01 6.65 14.42
C LEU A 417 -12.58 7.11 13.07
N TRP A 418 -12.07 6.52 12.00
CA TRP A 418 -12.45 6.78 10.62
C TRP A 418 -13.95 6.59 10.46
N LEU A 419 -14.56 5.63 11.17
CA LEU A 419 -16.00 5.45 11.30
C LEU A 419 -16.72 6.69 11.81
N LEU A 420 -16.20 7.39 12.83
CA LEU A 420 -16.83 8.62 13.33
C LEU A 420 -16.67 9.79 12.35
N ASN A 421 -15.49 9.93 11.72
CA ASN A 421 -15.29 10.96 10.70
C ASN A 421 -16.10 10.67 9.42
N TRP A 422 -16.22 9.41 9.04
CA TRP A 422 -17.01 8.93 7.92
C TRP A 422 -18.51 9.11 8.20
N LEU A 423 -19.01 8.65 9.36
CA LEU A 423 -20.39 8.88 9.79
C LEU A 423 -20.71 10.38 9.88
N TYR A 424 -19.77 11.19 10.38
CA TYR A 424 -19.93 12.65 10.43
C TYR A 424 -20.04 13.26 9.02
N ASN A 425 -19.17 12.87 8.10
CA ASN A 425 -19.21 13.36 6.71
C ASN A 425 -20.43 12.86 5.94
N TRP A 426 -20.87 11.62 6.17
CA TRP A 426 -22.10 11.07 5.58
C TRP A 426 -23.36 11.67 6.18
N ALA A 427 -23.35 12.10 7.44
CA ALA A 427 -24.46 12.85 8.02
C ALA A 427 -24.72 14.16 7.24
N TRP A 428 -23.67 14.83 6.74
CA TRP A 428 -23.81 16.01 5.87
C TRP A 428 -24.32 15.67 4.46
N VAL A 429 -23.89 14.55 3.88
CA VAL A 429 -24.37 14.10 2.56
C VAL A 429 -25.84 13.67 2.62
N CYS A 430 -26.20 12.83 3.60
CA CYS A 430 -27.58 12.41 3.84
C CYS A 430 -28.47 13.59 4.25
N GLY A 431 -27.97 14.49 5.10
CA GLY A 431 -28.66 15.71 5.49
C GLY A 431 -28.89 16.67 4.33
N GLY A 432 -27.88 16.85 3.46
CA GLY A 432 -27.99 17.66 2.25
C GLY A 432 -28.97 17.08 1.23
N PHE A 433 -28.97 15.77 1.03
CA PHE A 433 -29.95 15.09 0.17
C PHE A 433 -31.37 15.23 0.73
N LEU A 434 -31.56 15.07 2.04
CA LEU A 434 -32.86 15.27 2.69
C LEU A 434 -33.34 16.72 2.54
N ALA A 435 -32.45 17.71 2.67
CA ALA A 435 -32.77 19.11 2.46
C ALA A 435 -33.17 19.41 1.00
N LEU A 436 -32.49 18.84 0.02
CA LEU A 436 -32.85 18.97 -1.40
C LEU A 436 -34.21 18.34 -1.71
N VAL A 437 -34.51 17.17 -1.13
CA VAL A 437 -35.83 16.53 -1.26
C VAL A 437 -36.92 17.43 -0.64
N LEU A 438 -36.68 18.01 0.53
CA LEU A 438 -37.63 18.93 1.18
C LEU A 438 -37.84 20.21 0.37
N VAL A 439 -36.78 20.81 -0.19
CA VAL A 439 -36.87 21.97 -1.08
C VAL A 439 -37.60 21.60 -2.37
N GLY A 440 -37.34 20.42 -2.94
CA GLY A 440 -38.03 19.91 -4.13
C GLY A 440 -39.52 19.70 -3.89
N ILE A 441 -39.90 19.08 -2.77
CA ILE A 441 -41.30 18.90 -2.37
C ILE A 441 -41.97 20.27 -2.14
N THR A 442 -41.30 21.18 -1.44
CA THR A 442 -41.83 22.53 -1.18
C THR A 442 -42.00 23.31 -2.49
N GLY A 443 -40.99 23.30 -3.36
CA GLY A 443 -41.04 23.93 -4.68
C GLY A 443 -42.11 23.32 -5.58
N TYR A 444 -42.30 22.00 -5.55
CA TYR A 444 -43.35 21.31 -6.28
C TYR A 444 -44.75 21.69 -5.79
N THR A 445 -44.96 21.71 -4.47
CA THR A 445 -46.26 22.11 -3.88
C THR A 445 -46.58 23.57 -4.19
N VAL A 446 -45.62 24.49 -4.07
CA VAL A 446 -45.80 25.90 -4.42
C VAL A 446 -46.03 26.05 -5.93
N GLY A 447 -45.23 25.40 -6.77
CA GLY A 447 -45.36 25.44 -8.22
C GLY A 447 -46.72 24.93 -8.73
N ARG A 448 -47.29 23.93 -8.07
CA ARG A 448 -48.63 23.41 -8.39
C ARG A 448 -49.77 24.40 -8.08
N HIS A 449 -49.55 25.36 -7.19
CA HIS A 449 -50.50 26.43 -6.86
C HIS A 449 -50.28 27.73 -7.66
N VAL A 450 -49.17 27.85 -8.40
CA VAL A 450 -48.92 28.98 -9.31
C VAL A 450 -49.48 28.64 -10.69
N LYS A 451 -50.62 29.25 -11.07
CA LYS A 451 -51.16 29.15 -12.44
C LYS A 451 -50.29 29.97 -13.39
N TRP A 452 -49.41 29.29 -14.14
CA TRP A 452 -48.67 29.90 -15.23
C TRP A 452 -49.61 30.20 -16.40
N GLY A 453 -49.90 31.49 -16.63
CA GLY A 453 -50.62 31.94 -17.83
C GLY A 453 -49.82 31.60 -19.08
N HIS A 454 -50.40 30.81 -19.98
CA HIS A 454 -49.75 30.42 -21.23
C HIS A 454 -49.89 31.57 -22.24
N THR A 455 -48.79 32.25 -22.55
CA THR A 455 -48.74 33.27 -23.60
C THR A 455 -48.64 32.58 -24.97
N MET A 456 -49.73 32.57 -25.75
CA MET A 456 -49.70 32.11 -27.15
C MET A 456 -48.99 33.14 -28.04
N LEU A 457 -47.95 32.70 -28.75
CA LEU A 457 -47.25 33.47 -29.78
C LEU A 457 -47.88 33.19 -31.15
N ILE A 458 -48.69 34.13 -31.65
CA ILE A 458 -49.18 34.08 -33.04
C ILE A 458 -48.18 34.85 -33.92
N ARG A 459 -47.57 34.16 -34.89
CA ARG A 459 -46.60 34.74 -35.83
C ARG A 459 -47.30 35.07 -37.16
N ILE A 460 -47.55 36.35 -37.44
CA ILE A 460 -48.11 36.79 -38.73
C ILE A 460 -46.96 37.20 -39.66
N ARG A 461 -46.85 36.55 -40.83
CA ARG A 461 -45.91 36.92 -41.90
C ARG A 461 -46.64 37.68 -43.01
N LYS A 462 -46.08 38.82 -43.44
CA LYS A 462 -46.61 39.66 -44.53
C LYS A 462 -46.25 39.06 -45.89
N GLY A 463 -47.22 38.47 -46.58
CA GLY A 463 -47.08 37.98 -47.97
C GLY A 463 -47.21 39.12 -48.99
N ARG A 464 -46.33 39.12 -50.01
CA ARG A 464 -46.40 40.03 -51.15
C ARG A 464 -47.05 39.28 -52.32
N LYS A 465 -48.20 39.78 -52.76
CA LYS A 465 -49.07 39.34 -53.87
C LYS A 465 -50.09 38.24 -53.53
N ARG A 466 -51.30 38.52 -54.03
CA ARG A 466 -52.61 37.92 -53.74
C ARG A 466 -52.63 36.41 -53.98
N THR A 467 -53.49 35.75 -53.20
CA THR A 467 -53.88 34.32 -53.18
C THR A 467 -52.83 33.31 -52.71
N LYS A 468 -53.10 32.70 -51.53
CA LYS A 468 -53.27 31.24 -51.30
C LYS A 468 -53.36 30.96 -49.77
N VAL A 469 -54.41 30.26 -49.34
CA VAL A 469 -54.45 28.83 -48.95
C VAL A 469 -53.86 28.61 -47.55
N LEU A 470 -54.68 28.07 -46.64
CA LEU A 470 -54.26 27.50 -45.36
C LEU A 470 -53.33 26.31 -45.66
N GLU A 471 -52.12 26.35 -45.12
CA GLU A 471 -51.27 25.17 -45.02
C GLU A 471 -50.76 25.03 -43.59
N ASP A 472 -50.73 23.75 -43.21
CA ASP A 472 -50.49 23.14 -41.92
C ASP A 472 -49.53 23.88 -40.97
N VAL A 473 -50.05 24.17 -39.77
CA VAL A 473 -49.18 24.37 -38.60
C VAL A 473 -48.92 23.01 -37.98
N GLU A 474 -47.73 22.51 -38.30
CA GLU A 474 -47.04 21.40 -37.67
C GLU A 474 -47.23 21.38 -36.14
N ARG A 475 -47.80 20.28 -35.64
CA ARG A 475 -47.68 19.87 -34.24
C ARG A 475 -46.20 19.78 -33.89
N SER A 476 -45.79 20.45 -32.81
CA SER A 476 -44.46 20.18 -32.22
C SER A 476 -44.38 18.73 -31.73
N PRO A 477 -43.32 17.99 -32.08
CA PRO A 477 -43.14 16.58 -31.77
C PRO A 477 -42.48 16.43 -30.39
N LEU A 478 -43.21 16.69 -29.32
CA LEU A 478 -42.85 16.24 -27.97
C LEU A 478 -44.14 15.91 -27.21
N LEU A 479 -44.90 14.98 -27.80
CA LEU A 479 -45.90 14.11 -27.18
C LEU A 479 -46.44 13.21 -28.32
N SER A 480 -45.57 12.38 -28.88
CA SER A 480 -45.93 11.29 -29.79
C SER A 480 -45.12 10.06 -29.43
N GLU A 481 -45.33 9.57 -28.21
CA GLU A 481 -45.29 8.14 -27.96
C GLU A 481 -46.58 7.82 -27.20
N ALA A 482 -47.62 7.56 -27.96
CA ALA A 482 -48.79 6.87 -27.47
C ALA A 482 -48.43 5.38 -27.48
N THR A 483 -48.20 4.81 -26.29
CA THR A 483 -48.42 3.38 -26.08
C THR A 483 -49.92 3.15 -26.22
N SER A 484 -50.26 2.38 -27.25
CA SER A 484 -51.60 1.89 -27.52
C SER A 484 -51.99 0.83 -26.50
N GLU A 485 -52.97 1.12 -25.65
CA GLU A 485 -54.10 0.23 -25.37
C GLU A 485 -55.37 1.11 -25.33
N ALA A 486 -56.39 0.68 -26.08
CA ALA A 486 -57.70 1.31 -26.25
C ALA A 486 -58.50 1.32 -24.92
N GLU A 487 -59.60 2.05 -24.70
CA GLU A 487 -60.74 2.32 -25.58
C GLU A 487 -61.67 3.38 -24.93
N ASP A 488 -62.53 3.98 -25.77
CA ASP A 488 -63.75 4.78 -25.48
C ASP A 488 -63.67 6.23 -24.95
N GLY A 489 -63.88 7.17 -25.89
CA GLY A 489 -65.15 7.92 -25.86
C GLY A 489 -65.10 9.45 -25.76
N VAL A 490 -65.52 10.10 -26.86
CA VAL A 490 -66.16 11.42 -26.99
C VAL A 490 -65.25 12.66 -27.21
N GLU A 491 -65.12 13.08 -28.47
CA GLU A 491 -64.75 14.44 -28.86
C GLU A 491 -65.90 15.44 -28.58
N PRO A 492 -65.57 16.70 -28.25
CA PRO A 492 -66.14 17.82 -29.02
C PRO A 492 -65.10 18.94 -29.21
N SER A 493 -65.17 19.88 -30.15
CA SER A 493 -66.09 20.20 -31.23
C SER A 493 -65.39 21.29 -32.05
N VAL A 494 -65.37 21.16 -33.37
CA VAL A 494 -64.90 22.22 -34.28
C VAL A 494 -65.83 23.43 -34.17
N VAL A 495 -65.30 24.59 -33.78
CA VAL A 495 -66.04 25.86 -33.86
C VAL A 495 -65.69 26.52 -35.18
N ALA A 496 -66.65 26.48 -36.11
CA ALA A 496 -66.64 27.33 -37.30
C ALA A 496 -66.88 28.78 -36.89
N LEU A 497 -66.04 29.70 -37.37
CA LEU A 497 -66.26 31.14 -37.27
C LEU A 497 -66.79 31.63 -38.62
N ASP A 498 -68.07 31.98 -38.64
CA ASP A 498 -68.67 32.75 -39.73
C ASP A 498 -68.19 34.21 -39.64
N VAL A 499 -67.92 34.79 -40.80
CA VAL A 499 -67.46 36.16 -40.95
C VAL A 499 -68.68 36.99 -41.30
N ASP A 500 -69.13 37.83 -40.38
CA ASP A 500 -69.88 39.01 -40.79
C ASP A 500 -69.54 40.26 -39.99
N ALA A 501 -69.36 41.33 -40.74
CA ALA A 501 -69.39 42.74 -40.36
C ALA A 501 -68.71 43.17 -39.04
N GLY A 502 -67.37 43.18 -39.05
CA GLY A 502 -66.57 44.28 -38.50
C GLY A 502 -66.88 44.78 -37.08
N ARG A 503 -66.51 44.01 -36.04
CA ARG A 503 -65.93 44.52 -34.78
C ARG A 503 -65.53 43.35 -33.89
N ALA A 504 -64.23 43.27 -33.59
CA ALA A 504 -63.67 42.35 -32.59
C ALA A 504 -63.70 43.02 -31.21
N VAL A 505 -64.25 42.33 -30.21
CA VAL A 505 -64.10 42.66 -28.79
C VAL A 505 -63.74 41.37 -28.07
N THR A 506 -62.51 41.28 -27.56
CA THR A 506 -62.12 40.27 -26.59
C THR A 506 -61.51 40.96 -25.38
N TYR A 507 -61.94 40.51 -24.20
CA TYR A 507 -61.52 41.01 -22.89
C TYR A 507 -60.29 40.25 -22.44
N GLY A 508 -59.16 40.93 -22.28
CA GLY A 508 -57.95 40.35 -21.67
C GLY A 508 -56.65 41.01 -22.14
N THR A 509 -55.84 41.48 -21.19
CA THR A 509 -54.54 42.13 -21.42
C THR A 509 -53.50 41.10 -21.86
N ILE A 510 -52.89 41.28 -23.03
CA ILE A 510 -51.74 40.49 -23.48
C ILE A 510 -50.56 41.45 -23.69
N ASN A 511 -49.47 41.25 -22.94
CA ASN A 511 -48.20 41.95 -23.18
C ASN A 511 -47.55 41.37 -24.44
N ALA A 512 -47.49 42.16 -25.51
CA ALA A 512 -46.72 41.84 -26.71
C ALA A 512 -45.61 42.88 -26.87
N THR A 513 -44.36 42.45 -26.88
CA THR A 513 -43.19 43.26 -27.20
C THR A 513 -42.87 43.14 -28.69
N VAL A 514 -42.82 44.27 -29.39
CA VAL A 514 -42.41 44.38 -30.79
C VAL A 514 -40.93 44.77 -30.82
N VAL A 515 -40.10 44.03 -31.56
CA VAL A 515 -38.68 44.39 -31.79
C VAL A 515 -38.51 44.69 -33.29
N GLU A 516 -38.18 45.94 -33.62
CA GLU A 516 -37.79 46.36 -34.96
C GLU A 516 -36.32 46.01 -35.24
N GLY A 517 -36.02 45.59 -36.47
CA GLY A 517 -34.72 45.07 -36.90
C GLY A 517 -33.65 46.15 -37.07
N SER A 518 -32.41 45.79 -36.73
CA SER A 518 -31.21 46.59 -36.93
C SER A 518 -30.69 46.48 -38.36
N ASP A 519 -30.43 47.64 -38.98
CA ASP A 519 -29.68 47.80 -40.21
C ASP A 519 -28.16 47.55 -40.05
N ARG A 520 -27.60 46.83 -41.04
CA ARG A 520 -26.25 46.88 -41.64
C ARG A 520 -24.98 46.74 -40.77
N ILE A 521 -24.23 45.68 -41.07
CA ILE A 521 -22.76 45.65 -41.06
C ILE A 521 -22.27 46.21 -42.40
N GLY A 522 -21.29 47.12 -42.35
CA GLY A 522 -20.35 47.44 -43.42
C GLY A 522 -18.96 46.96 -43.02
#